data_AF-A0A4Y2J9U8-F1
#
_entry.id   AF-A0A4Y2J9U8-F1
#
_cell.length_a   1.000
_cell.length_b   1.000
_cell.length_c   1.000
_cell.angle_alpha   90.00
_cell.angle_beta   90.00
_cell.angle_gamma   90.00
#
_symmetry.space_group_name_H-M   'P 1'
#
loop_
_entity.id
_entity.type
_entity.pdbx_description
1 polymer ?
#
loop_
_entity_poly.entity_id
_entity_poly.type
_entity_poly.pdbx_seq_one_letter_code
_entity_poly.pdbx_strand_id
1 'polypeptide(L)'
;MSIFIVRTYSVWIWPEFIFWNTKTGKDFEYHVNVAQEFTKNMIEEKKKRYLRGERAISDGKHKTLIDVMLEKHLETKEFSEEDVREELNTFIIAGHESVGITIMWAIYLIGQYPEVQAKLHEEIDHVFGEDRERPVTEKDLKDLQYMDCVLKECNRICPTVPILGRNATEETKI
;
A
#
# COMPACT_ATOMS: atom_id res chain seq x y z
N MET A 1 -20.33 -2.12 -9.10
CA MET A 1 -20.53 -1.74 -7.68
C MET A 1 -19.59 -2.59 -6.85
N SER A 2 -18.83 -2.00 -5.92
CA SER A 2 -17.86 -2.76 -5.10
C SER A 2 -18.55 -3.92 -4.36
N ILE A 3 -17.91 -5.09 -4.32
CA ILE A 3 -18.40 -6.29 -3.62
C ILE A 3 -18.71 -5.96 -2.16
N PHE A 4 -17.91 -5.08 -1.54
CA PHE A 4 -18.11 -4.58 -0.19
C PHE A 4 -19.47 -3.87 -0.03
N ILE A 5 -19.82 -2.98 -0.97
CA ILE A 5 -21.10 -2.25 -0.95
C ILE A 5 -22.26 -3.23 -1.14
N VAL A 6 -22.14 -4.14 -2.10
CA VAL A 6 -23.19 -5.13 -2.38
C VAL A 6 -23.45 -6.00 -1.14
N ARG A 7 -22.41 -6.51 -0.48
CA ARG A 7 -22.54 -7.29 0.78
C ARG A 7 -23.11 -6.46 1.92
N THR A 8 -22.69 -5.22 2.07
CA THR A 8 -23.16 -4.36 3.18
C THR A 8 -24.65 -4.07 3.08
N TYR A 9 -25.15 -3.74 1.89
CA TYR A 9 -26.55 -3.33 1.71
C TYR A 9 -27.52 -4.46 1.37
N SER A 10 -27.03 -5.64 0.99
CA SER A 10 -27.87 -6.78 0.59
C SER A 10 -27.89 -7.87 1.67
N VAL A 11 -28.80 -7.75 2.63
CA VAL A 11 -28.89 -8.66 3.80
C VAL A 11 -29.07 -10.12 3.40
N TRP A 12 -29.71 -10.40 2.24
CA TRP A 12 -29.96 -11.76 1.77
C TRP A 12 -28.72 -12.52 1.26
N ILE A 13 -27.60 -11.84 0.99
CA ILE A 13 -26.31 -12.49 0.62
C ILE A 13 -25.33 -12.57 1.80
N TRP A 14 -25.77 -12.26 3.02
CA TRP A 14 -24.93 -12.40 4.22
C TRP A 14 -24.60 -13.86 4.55
N PRO A 15 -25.55 -14.83 4.45
CA PRO A 15 -25.21 -16.23 4.65
C PRO A 15 -24.18 -16.69 3.61
N GLU A 16 -23.07 -17.27 4.09
CA GLU A 16 -21.93 -17.64 3.24
C GLU A 16 -22.33 -18.59 2.11
N PHE A 17 -23.19 -19.58 2.40
CA PHE A 17 -23.63 -20.52 1.36
C PHE A 17 -24.32 -19.80 0.20
N ILE A 18 -25.13 -18.77 0.47
CA ILE A 18 -25.82 -18.01 -0.59
C ILE A 18 -24.78 -17.24 -1.38
N PHE A 19 -23.88 -16.55 -0.69
CA PHE A 19 -22.84 -15.74 -1.31
C PHE A 19 -21.96 -16.55 -2.27
N TRP A 20 -21.41 -17.68 -1.83
CA TRP A 20 -20.55 -18.53 -2.64
C TRP A 20 -21.26 -19.15 -3.86
N ASN A 21 -22.59 -19.30 -3.78
CA ASN A 21 -23.39 -19.75 -4.92
C ASN A 21 -23.78 -18.62 -5.89
N THR A 22 -23.57 -17.35 -5.54
CA THR A 22 -23.82 -16.22 -6.43
C THR A 22 -22.66 -15.98 -7.41
N LYS A 23 -22.94 -15.27 -8.52
CA LYS A 23 -21.89 -14.78 -9.42
C LYS A 23 -20.88 -13.90 -8.70
N THR A 24 -21.35 -13.00 -7.82
CA THR A 24 -20.50 -12.09 -7.04
C THR A 24 -19.53 -12.83 -6.12
N GLY A 25 -19.96 -13.93 -5.50
CA GLY A 25 -19.07 -14.76 -4.68
C GLY A 25 -17.99 -15.46 -5.50
N LYS A 26 -18.34 -15.98 -6.68
CA LYS A 26 -17.37 -16.59 -7.59
C LYS A 26 -16.37 -15.58 -8.15
N ASP A 27 -16.82 -14.38 -8.51
CA ASP A 27 -15.96 -13.29 -8.95
C ASP A 27 -15.00 -12.88 -7.81
N PHE A 28 -15.49 -12.79 -6.57
CA PHE A 28 -14.65 -12.53 -5.38
C PHE A 28 -13.57 -13.60 -5.19
N GLU A 29 -13.96 -14.88 -5.22
CA GLU A 29 -13.05 -16.01 -5.08
C GLU A 29 -11.94 -15.98 -6.14
N TYR A 30 -12.31 -15.73 -7.39
CA TYR A 30 -11.37 -15.57 -8.49
C TYR A 30 -10.35 -14.47 -8.21
N HIS A 31 -10.79 -13.28 -7.80
CA HIS A 31 -9.89 -12.15 -7.52
C HIS A 31 -8.97 -12.41 -6.31
N VAL A 32 -9.48 -13.05 -5.27
CA VAL A 32 -8.66 -13.47 -4.11
C VAL A 32 -7.58 -14.45 -4.56
N ASN A 33 -7.94 -15.45 -5.38
CA ASN A 33 -6.99 -16.45 -5.87
C ASN A 33 -5.88 -15.82 -6.72
N VAL A 34 -6.21 -14.85 -7.58
CA VAL A 34 -5.22 -14.11 -8.38
C VAL A 34 -4.23 -13.36 -7.48
N ALA A 35 -4.71 -12.69 -6.44
CA ALA A 35 -3.84 -11.98 -5.49
C ALA A 35 -2.93 -12.94 -4.71
N GLN A 36 -3.48 -14.07 -4.26
CA GLN A 36 -2.73 -15.10 -3.55
C GLN A 36 -1.67 -15.77 -4.44
N GLU A 37 -1.98 -16.01 -5.72
CA GLU A 37 -1.03 -16.57 -6.67
C GLU A 37 0.13 -15.61 -6.93
N PHE A 38 -0.17 -14.32 -7.09
CA PHE A 38 0.86 -13.29 -7.24
C PHE A 38 1.84 -13.26 -6.07
N THR A 39 1.34 -13.24 -4.83
CA THR A 39 2.21 -13.20 -3.64
C THR A 39 2.98 -14.50 -3.43
N LYS A 40 2.36 -15.65 -3.73
CA LYS A 40 3.05 -16.94 -3.73
C LYS A 40 4.23 -16.96 -4.72
N ASN A 41 4.02 -16.49 -5.95
CA ASN A 41 5.08 -16.43 -6.95
C ASN A 41 6.25 -15.55 -6.51
N MET A 42 5.96 -14.42 -5.85
CA MET A 42 6.99 -13.51 -5.36
C MET A 42 7.80 -14.12 -4.20
N ILE A 43 7.16 -14.84 -3.28
CA ILE A 43 7.84 -15.57 -2.20
C ILE A 43 8.76 -16.66 -2.77
N GLU A 44 8.25 -17.46 -3.70
CA GLU A 44 9.01 -18.51 -4.36
C GLU A 44 10.25 -17.97 -5.07
N GLU A 45 10.12 -16.82 -5.76
CA GLU A 45 11.25 -16.16 -6.39
C GLU A 45 12.30 -15.69 -5.37
N LYS A 46 11.87 -15.03 -4.29
CA LYS A 46 12.77 -14.59 -3.21
C LYS A 46 13.46 -15.74 -2.50
N LYS A 47 12.74 -16.83 -2.24
CA LYS A 47 13.28 -18.06 -1.64
C LYS A 47 14.35 -18.70 -2.52
N LYS A 48 14.12 -18.77 -3.84
CA LYS A 48 15.14 -19.26 -4.79
C LYS A 48 16.39 -18.39 -4.79
N ARG A 49 16.24 -17.06 -4.79
CA ARG A 49 17.37 -16.12 -4.68
C ARG A 49 18.16 -16.35 -3.39
N TYR A 50 17.47 -16.47 -2.26
CA TYR A 50 18.09 -16.74 -0.96
C TYR A 50 18.93 -18.04 -0.97
N LEU A 51 18.35 -19.14 -1.46
CA LEU A 51 19.01 -20.45 -1.50
C LEU A 51 20.20 -20.51 -2.47
N ARG A 52 20.21 -19.69 -3.53
CA ARG A 52 21.36 -19.57 -4.44
C ARG A 52 22.56 -18.86 -3.81
N GLY A 53 22.46 -18.39 -2.57
CA GLY A 53 23.50 -17.59 -1.94
C GLY A 53 23.61 -16.19 -2.54
N GLU A 54 22.69 -15.82 -3.43
CA GLU A 54 22.40 -14.44 -3.83
C GLU A 54 21.69 -13.78 -2.65
N ARG A 55 22.40 -13.62 -1.52
CA ARG A 55 22.01 -12.67 -0.48
C ARG A 55 21.72 -11.38 -1.22
N ALA A 56 20.50 -10.86 -1.06
CA ALA A 56 19.95 -9.75 -1.82
C ALA A 56 21.05 -8.82 -2.33
N ILE A 57 21.10 -8.59 -3.63
CA ILE A 57 21.85 -7.47 -4.21
C ILE A 57 21.24 -6.21 -3.59
N SER A 58 21.79 -5.85 -2.44
CA SER A 58 21.51 -4.68 -1.64
C SER A 58 22.74 -4.47 -0.79
N ASP A 59 23.89 -4.36 -1.44
CA ASP A 59 25.09 -3.66 -0.94
C ASP A 59 25.36 -3.81 0.57
N GLY A 60 25.20 -5.03 1.13
CA GLY A 60 25.27 -5.32 2.57
C GLY A 60 24.46 -4.45 3.55
N LYS A 61 23.70 -3.43 3.10
CA LYS A 61 23.20 -2.34 3.96
C LYS A 61 21.69 -2.28 4.14
N HIS A 62 20.87 -2.78 3.21
CA HIS A 62 19.40 -2.65 3.32
C HIS A 62 18.68 -3.95 2.97
N LYS A 63 18.25 -4.72 3.99
CA LYS A 63 17.32 -5.85 3.80
C LYS A 63 15.89 -5.30 3.67
N THR A 64 15.11 -5.79 2.71
CA THR A 64 13.67 -5.47 2.70
C THR A 64 12.98 -6.23 3.84
N LEU A 65 11.82 -5.74 4.30
CA LEU A 65 11.05 -6.42 5.36
C LEU A 65 10.80 -7.89 5.04
N ILE A 66 10.45 -8.19 3.78
CA ILE A 66 10.21 -9.57 3.31
C ILE A 66 11.47 -10.42 3.41
N ASP A 67 12.66 -9.85 3.12
CA ASP A 67 13.91 -10.60 3.22
C ASP A 67 14.21 -10.95 4.69
N VAL A 68 13.94 -10.02 5.61
CA VAL A 68 14.10 -10.24 7.06
C VAL A 68 13.15 -11.32 7.57
N MET A 69 11.88 -11.27 7.16
CA MET A 69 10.88 -12.26 7.55
C MET A 69 11.19 -13.65 6.98
N LEU A 70 11.65 -13.72 5.72
CA LEU A 70 12.02 -14.97 5.07
C LEU A 70 13.27 -15.61 5.71
N GLU A 71 14.26 -14.80 6.09
CA GLU A 71 15.44 -15.26 6.84
C GLU A 71 15.04 -15.85 8.19
N LYS A 72 14.17 -15.17 8.95
CA LYS A 72 13.61 -15.69 10.21
C LYS A 72 12.80 -16.98 10.03
N HIS A 73 12.04 -17.09 8.95
CA HIS A 73 11.33 -18.32 8.61
C HIS A 73 12.30 -19.48 8.36
N LEU A 74 13.39 -19.25 7.61
CA LEU A 74 14.34 -20.29 7.20
C LEU A 74 15.34 -20.67 8.30
N GLU A 75 15.80 -19.70 9.10
CA GLU A 75 16.85 -19.90 10.11
C GLU A 75 16.29 -20.26 11.49
N THR A 76 15.33 -19.48 12.00
CA THR A 76 14.83 -19.62 13.38
C THR A 76 13.45 -20.27 13.46
N LYS A 77 12.74 -20.39 12.33
CA LYS A 77 11.33 -20.84 12.25
C LYS A 77 10.39 -20.03 13.16
N GLU A 78 10.73 -18.76 13.42
CA GLU A 78 9.89 -17.85 14.18
C GLU A 78 8.57 -17.52 13.46
N PHE A 79 8.59 -17.55 12.13
CA PHE A 79 7.44 -17.36 11.26
C PHE A 79 7.19 -18.61 10.43
N SER A 80 5.93 -18.96 10.20
CA SER A 80 5.55 -19.91 9.16
C SER A 80 5.61 -19.25 7.79
N GLU A 81 5.66 -20.04 6.72
CA GLU A 81 5.62 -19.50 5.35
C GLU A 81 4.30 -18.77 5.08
N GLU A 82 3.23 -19.23 5.73
CA GLU A 82 1.92 -18.61 5.66
C GLU A 82 1.90 -17.23 6.31
N ASP A 83 2.52 -17.06 7.49
CA ASP A 83 2.62 -15.76 8.15
C ASP A 83 3.38 -14.75 7.27
N VAL A 84 4.49 -15.18 6.63
CA VAL A 84 5.25 -14.35 5.69
C VAL A 84 4.37 -13.93 4.50
N ARG A 85 3.51 -14.81 4.02
CA ARG A 85 2.59 -14.55 2.91
C ARG A 85 1.46 -13.60 3.29
N GLU A 86 0.88 -13.76 4.47
CA GLU A 86 -0.19 -12.90 4.97
C GLU A 86 0.30 -11.46 5.20
N GLU A 87 1.48 -11.30 5.81
CA GLU A 87 2.11 -9.98 5.97
C GLU A 87 2.42 -9.37 4.61
N LEU A 88 2.95 -10.16 3.67
CA LEU A 88 3.23 -9.69 2.33
C LEU A 88 1.97 -9.18 1.60
N ASN A 89 0.86 -9.93 1.69
CA ASN A 89 -0.42 -9.49 1.12
C ASN A 89 -0.84 -8.14 1.71
N THR A 90 -0.72 -7.99 3.03
CA THR A 90 -1.07 -6.77 3.74
C THR A 90 -0.27 -5.56 3.25
N PHE A 91 1.07 -5.69 3.15
CA PHE A 91 1.92 -4.58 2.70
C PHE A 91 1.66 -4.18 1.25
N ILE A 92 1.48 -5.14 0.34
CA ILE A 92 1.22 -4.83 -1.08
C ILE A 92 -0.09 -4.07 -1.22
N ILE A 93 -1.16 -4.56 -0.60
CA ILE A 93 -2.49 -3.96 -0.72
C ILE A 93 -2.49 -2.57 -0.06
N ALA A 94 -2.00 -2.47 1.18
CA ALA A 94 -1.99 -1.22 1.92
C ALA A 94 -1.13 -0.15 1.23
N GLY A 95 0.04 -0.51 0.73
CA GLY A 95 0.97 0.43 0.10
C GLY A 95 0.59 0.85 -1.32
N HIS A 96 -0.07 -0.03 -2.09
CA HIS A 96 -0.35 0.25 -3.50
C HIS A 96 -1.65 1.04 -3.70
N GLU A 97 -2.78 0.52 -3.20
CA GLU A 97 -4.08 1.13 -3.48
C GLU A 97 -4.23 2.50 -2.81
N SER A 98 -3.82 2.61 -1.54
CA SER A 98 -3.99 3.85 -0.80
C SER A 98 -3.12 4.99 -1.34
N VAL A 99 -1.86 4.70 -1.69
CA VAL A 99 -0.94 5.69 -2.27
C VAL A 99 -1.40 6.06 -3.67
N GLY A 100 -1.84 5.09 -4.49
CA GLY A 100 -2.37 5.35 -5.83
C GLY A 100 -3.57 6.30 -5.82
N ILE A 101 -4.53 6.07 -4.93
CA ILE A 101 -5.71 6.95 -4.77
C ILE A 101 -5.29 8.33 -4.27
N THR A 102 -4.36 8.41 -3.33
CA THR A 102 -3.85 9.69 -2.80
C THR A 102 -3.19 10.52 -3.90
N ILE A 103 -2.33 9.90 -4.72
CA ILE A 103 -1.65 10.56 -5.84
C ILE A 103 -2.67 11.00 -6.90
N MET A 104 -3.65 10.16 -7.22
CA MET A 104 -4.72 10.50 -8.18
C MET A 104 -5.45 11.77 -7.75
N TRP A 105 -5.88 11.86 -6.48
CA TRP A 105 -6.54 13.04 -5.95
C TRP A 105 -5.64 14.26 -5.90
N ALA A 106 -4.38 14.09 -5.49
CA ALA A 106 -3.41 15.17 -5.46
C ALA A 106 -3.20 15.79 -6.85
N ILE A 107 -2.94 14.97 -7.86
CA ILE A 107 -2.76 15.45 -9.25
C ILE A 107 -4.03 16.14 -9.75
N TYR A 108 -5.20 15.54 -9.50
CA TYR A 108 -6.48 16.13 -9.89
C TYR A 108 -6.67 17.52 -9.27
N LEU A 109 -6.51 17.65 -7.95
CA LEU A 109 -6.70 18.91 -7.23
C LEU A 109 -5.66 19.95 -7.66
N ILE A 110 -4.38 19.60 -7.76
CA ILE A 110 -3.32 20.51 -8.24
C ILE A 110 -3.67 21.09 -9.61
N GLY A 111 -4.17 20.25 -10.53
CA GLY A 111 -4.60 20.71 -11.86
C GLY A 111 -5.83 21.62 -11.87
N GLN A 112 -6.62 21.67 -10.79
CA GLN A 112 -7.76 22.58 -10.64
C GLN A 112 -7.39 23.93 -10.01
N TYR A 113 -6.22 24.04 -9.37
CA TYR A 113 -5.76 25.26 -8.67
C TYR A 113 -4.43 25.75 -9.25
N PRO A 114 -4.44 26.53 -10.36
CA PRO A 114 -3.22 26.98 -11.05
C PRO A 114 -2.24 27.73 -10.15
N GLU A 115 -2.73 28.47 -9.15
CA GLU A 115 -1.93 29.19 -8.17
C GLU A 115 -1.16 28.24 -7.23
N VAL A 116 -1.78 27.11 -6.87
CA VAL A 116 -1.12 26.06 -6.07
C VAL A 116 -0.08 25.36 -6.92
N GLN A 117 -0.43 25.03 -8.17
CA GLN A 117 0.49 24.41 -9.12
C GLN A 117 1.72 25.31 -9.37
N ALA A 118 1.54 26.61 -9.62
CA ALA A 118 2.63 27.54 -9.85
C ALA A 118 3.59 27.60 -8.65
N LYS A 119 3.04 27.70 -7.44
CA LYS A 119 3.84 27.73 -6.22
C LYS A 119 4.57 26.41 -5.93
N LEU A 120 3.99 25.26 -6.28
CA LEU A 120 4.69 23.98 -6.24
C LEU A 120 5.86 23.94 -7.22
N HIS A 121 5.68 24.43 -8.44
CA HIS A 121 6.77 24.53 -9.41
C HIS A 121 7.89 25.44 -8.91
N GLU A 122 7.56 26.59 -8.31
CA GLU A 122 8.56 27.48 -7.70
C GLU A 122 9.36 26.78 -6.59
N GLU A 123 8.69 26.02 -5.71
CA GLU A 123 9.37 25.23 -4.68
C GLU A 123 10.29 24.15 -5.28
N ILE A 124 9.80 23.40 -6.27
CA ILE A 124 10.59 22.37 -6.95
C ILE A 124 11.81 23.01 -7.63
N ASP A 125 11.62 24.12 -8.34
CA ASP A 125 12.71 24.84 -9.00
C ASP A 125 13.73 25.36 -7.97
N HIS A 126 13.30 25.78 -6.78
CA HIS A 126 14.19 26.20 -5.70
C HIS A 126 15.01 25.06 -5.11
N VAL A 127 14.38 23.90 -4.87
CA VAL A 127 15.03 22.73 -4.23
C VAL A 127 15.99 22.03 -5.19
N PHE A 128 15.60 21.84 -6.45
CA PHE A 128 16.40 21.10 -7.43
C PHE A 128 17.32 22.00 -8.26
N GLY A 129 16.99 23.29 -8.41
CA GLY A 129 17.81 24.25 -9.13
C GLY A 129 18.07 23.82 -10.59
N GLU A 130 19.36 23.81 -10.95
CA GLU A 130 19.83 23.42 -12.29
C GLU A 130 20.02 21.90 -12.44
N ASP A 131 20.15 21.15 -11.35
CA ASP A 131 20.38 19.70 -11.39
C ASP A 131 19.05 18.94 -11.26
N ARG A 132 18.36 18.81 -12.39
CA ARG A 132 17.05 18.16 -12.50
C ARG A 132 17.13 16.68 -12.86
N GLU A 133 18.32 16.17 -13.20
CA GLU A 133 18.52 14.79 -13.62
C GLU A 133 19.05 13.90 -12.50
N ARG A 134 19.59 14.48 -11.42
CA ARG A 134 20.01 13.71 -10.26
C ARG A 134 18.83 13.02 -9.55
N PRO A 135 19.06 11.87 -8.89
CA PRO A 135 18.08 11.25 -8.02
C PRO A 135 17.65 12.17 -6.86
N VAL A 136 16.39 12.05 -6.48
CA VAL A 136 15.85 12.68 -5.26
C VAL A 136 16.49 12.04 -4.02
N THR A 137 16.89 12.89 -3.07
CA THR A 137 17.52 12.49 -1.81
C THR A 137 16.59 12.78 -0.62
N GLU A 138 16.87 12.18 0.53
CA GLU A 138 16.13 12.46 1.78
C GLU A 138 16.23 13.93 2.22
N LYS A 139 17.30 14.63 1.84
CA LYS A 139 17.45 16.05 2.15
C LYS A 139 16.43 16.88 1.36
N ASP A 140 16.27 16.59 0.07
CA ASP A 140 15.32 17.30 -0.80
C ASP A 140 13.90 17.18 -0.25
N LEU A 141 13.52 15.99 0.22
CA LEU A 141 12.20 15.75 0.81
C LEU A 141 11.90 16.64 2.02
N LYS A 142 12.92 17.04 2.80
CA LYS A 142 12.75 17.95 3.95
C LYS A 142 12.54 19.40 3.52
N ASP A 143 13.03 19.76 2.34
CA ASP A 143 12.96 21.11 1.79
C ASP A 143 11.67 21.32 0.97
N LEU A 144 10.95 20.26 0.59
CA LEU A 144 9.65 20.29 -0.11
C LEU A 144 8.45 20.49 0.84
N GLN A 145 8.47 21.58 1.62
CA GLN A 145 7.50 21.84 2.70
C GLN A 145 6.10 22.21 2.20
N TYR A 146 6.01 22.95 1.10
CA TYR A 146 4.76 23.33 0.48
C TYR A 146 4.10 22.13 -0.20
N MET A 147 4.88 21.25 -0.84
CA MET A 147 4.38 19.97 -1.35
C MET A 147 3.76 19.12 -0.24
N ASP A 148 4.41 19.00 0.93
CA ASP A 148 3.83 18.32 2.08
C ASP A 148 2.52 18.96 2.56
N CYS A 149 2.44 20.30 2.59
CA CYS A 149 1.20 21.02 2.89
C CYS A 149 0.08 20.69 1.88
N VAL A 150 0.40 20.68 0.58
CA VAL A 150 -0.57 20.38 -0.48
C VAL A 150 -1.08 18.94 -0.36
N LEU A 151 -0.19 17.97 -0.13
CA LEU A 151 -0.58 16.57 0.03
C LEU A 151 -1.46 16.36 1.28
N LYS A 152 -1.15 17.05 2.39
CA LYS A 152 -1.99 17.05 3.60
C LYS A 152 -3.37 17.64 3.33
N GLU A 153 -3.44 18.75 2.61
CA GLU A 153 -4.71 19.39 2.26
C GLU A 153 -5.54 18.54 1.29
N CYS A 154 -4.90 17.90 0.31
CA CYS A 154 -5.54 16.94 -0.58
C CYS A 154 -6.17 15.79 0.20
N ASN A 155 -5.45 15.22 1.18
CA ASN A 155 -5.99 14.18 2.05
C ASN A 155 -7.07 14.68 3.02
N ARG A 156 -7.04 15.95 3.43
CA ARG A 156 -8.10 16.57 4.25
C ARG A 156 -9.41 16.67 3.47
N ILE A 157 -9.34 17.02 2.18
CA ILE A 157 -10.51 17.21 1.31
C ILE A 157 -10.99 15.87 0.73
N CYS A 158 -10.07 15.06 0.22
CA CYS A 158 -10.31 13.77 -0.42
C CYS A 158 -9.58 12.66 0.36
N PRO A 159 -10.07 12.28 1.55
CA PRO A 159 -9.42 11.25 2.35
C PRO A 159 -9.50 9.89 1.65
N THR A 160 -8.34 9.28 1.39
CA THR A 160 -8.25 7.93 0.82
C THR A 160 -8.92 6.87 1.70
N VAL A 161 -8.81 7.02 3.03
CA VAL A 161 -9.45 6.14 4.02
C VAL A 161 -10.35 7.01 4.91
N PRO A 162 -11.64 7.18 4.57
CA PRO A 162 -12.53 8.12 5.27
C PRO A 162 -13.07 7.58 6.60
N ILE A 163 -13.01 6.27 6.84
CA ILE A 163 -13.61 5.62 8.00
C ILE A 163 -12.57 4.72 8.65
N LEU A 164 -12.37 4.90 9.96
CA LEU A 164 -11.52 4.05 10.78
C LEU A 164 -12.39 3.32 11.82
N GLY A 165 -12.54 2.00 11.67
CA GLY A 165 -13.25 1.18 12.63
C GLY A 165 -12.40 0.86 13.87
N ARG A 166 -12.98 0.97 15.06
CA ARG A 166 -12.37 0.54 16.33
C ARG A 166 -13.41 -0.24 17.14
N ASN A 167 -12.94 -1.23 17.91
CA ASN A 167 -13.75 -1.95 18.88
C ASN A 167 -13.16 -1.73 20.27
N ALA A 168 -13.97 -1.31 21.23
CA ALA A 168 -13.53 -1.15 22.62
C ALA A 168 -13.38 -2.53 23.26
N THR A 169 -12.19 -2.85 23.75
CA THR A 169 -11.91 -4.14 24.41
C THR A 169 -12.22 -4.12 25.91
N GLU A 170 -12.36 -2.93 26.48
CA GLU A 170 -12.61 -2.68 27.90
C GLU A 170 -13.59 -1.51 28.08
N GLU A 171 -14.26 -1.45 29.23
CA GLU A 171 -15.17 -0.35 29.56
C GLU A 171 -14.40 0.98 29.52
N THR A 172 -14.84 1.89 28.65
CA THR A 172 -14.17 3.16 28.41
C THR A 172 -15.20 4.29 28.40
N LYS A 173 -14.88 5.41 29.05
CA LYS A 173 -15.64 6.67 28.91
C LYS A 173 -15.01 7.49 27.79
N ILE A 174 -15.81 7.85 26.80
CA ILE A 174 -15.42 8.68 25.64
C ILE A 174 -15.74 10.14 25.95
#